data_AF-A0AAW5R882-F1
#
_entry.id   AF-A0AAW5R882-F1
#
_cell.length_a   1.000
_cell.length_b   1.000
_cell.length_c   1.000
_cell.angle_alpha   90.00
_cell.angle_beta   90.00
_cell.angle_gamma   90.00
#
_symmetry.space_group_name_H-M   'P 1'
#
loop_
_entity.id
_entity.type
_entity.pdbx_description
1 polymer ?
#
loop_
_entity_poly.entity_id
_entity_poly.type
_entity_poly.pdbx_seq_one_letter_code
_entity_poly.pdbx_strand_id
1 'polypeptide(L)'
;MPNQINSTNTPKKYDAGDMHDLASLAESDMNWMYTAISYIRKEVMKLNKLAESGKEVSQYHFSELVTHLDMYEYLAEDRHRNHAKGAEQYEQEWENTKGGNK
;
A
#
# COMPACT_ATOMS: atom_id res chain seq x y z
N MET A 1 -12.04 -46.92 22.58
CA MET A 1 -11.03 -45.90 22.25
C MET A 1 -11.72 -44.83 21.42
N PRO A 2 -11.82 -43.57 21.86
CA PRO A 2 -12.39 -42.53 21.02
C PRO A 2 -11.33 -42.11 19.99
N ASN A 3 -11.67 -42.20 18.70
CA ASN A 3 -10.88 -41.62 17.62
C ASN A 3 -10.85 -40.10 17.81
N GLN A 4 -9.71 -39.56 18.26
CA GLN A 4 -9.42 -38.14 18.12
C GLN A 4 -9.20 -37.85 16.64
N ILE A 5 -10.23 -37.32 15.98
CA ILE A 5 -10.09 -36.69 14.67
C ILE A 5 -9.28 -35.41 14.92
N ASN A 6 -8.03 -35.38 14.47
CA ASN A 6 -7.21 -34.17 14.47
C ASN A 6 -7.87 -33.11 13.58
N SER A 7 -8.62 -32.19 14.19
CA SER A 7 -9.35 -31.09 13.56
C SER A 7 -8.43 -29.94 13.06
N THR A 8 -7.18 -30.21 12.71
CA THR A 8 -6.18 -29.16 12.49
C THR A 8 -6.15 -28.58 11.06
N ASN A 9 -6.97 -29.09 10.13
CA ASN A 9 -6.87 -28.73 8.70
C ASN A 9 -8.17 -28.18 8.09
N THR A 10 -9.09 -27.62 8.90
CA THR A 10 -10.26 -26.95 8.31
C THR A 10 -9.81 -25.65 7.65
N PRO A 11 -10.04 -25.45 6.34
CA PRO A 11 -9.69 -24.20 5.67
C PRO A 11 -10.32 -23.01 6.37
N LYS A 12 -9.55 -21.92 6.55
CA LYS A 12 -10.11 -20.64 7.00
C LYS A 12 -11.18 -20.22 6.02
N LYS A 13 -12.29 -19.71 6.55
CA LYS A 13 -13.36 -19.11 5.75
C LYS A 13 -13.22 -17.60 5.85
N TYR A 14 -13.36 -16.95 4.71
CA TYR A 14 -13.42 -15.50 4.59
C TYR A 14 -14.83 -15.13 4.14
N ASP A 15 -15.39 -14.09 4.72
CA ASP A 15 -16.71 -13.56 4.36
C ASP A 15 -16.61 -12.17 3.71
N ALA A 16 -17.78 -11.56 3.45
CA ALA A 16 -17.85 -10.26 2.81
C ALA A 16 -17.24 -9.13 3.67
N GLY A 17 -17.19 -9.29 4.99
CA GLY A 17 -16.54 -8.36 5.90
C GLY A 17 -15.02 -8.39 5.73
N ASP A 18 -14.41 -9.58 5.68
CA ASP A 18 -12.97 -9.72 5.43
C ASP A 18 -12.55 -9.09 4.09
N MET A 19 -13.35 -9.33 3.04
CA MET A 19 -13.10 -8.77 1.71
C MET A 19 -13.31 -7.25 1.67
N HIS A 20 -14.28 -6.74 2.44
CA HIS A 20 -14.49 -5.31 2.61
C HIS A 20 -13.27 -4.66 3.26
N ASP A 21 -12.75 -5.23 4.35
CA ASP A 21 -11.58 -4.68 5.04
C ASP A 21 -10.34 -4.64 4.13
N LEU A 22 -10.09 -5.72 3.37
CA LEU A 22 -9.00 -5.76 2.40
C LEU A 22 -9.17 -4.67 1.31
N ALA A 23 -10.38 -4.54 0.77
CA ALA A 23 -10.68 -3.56 -0.27
C ALA A 23 -10.57 -2.11 0.25
N SER A 24 -11.08 -1.83 1.45
CA SER A 24 -11.00 -0.51 2.09
C SER A 24 -9.56 -0.10 2.42
N LEU A 25 -8.69 -1.05 2.78
CA LEU A 25 -7.26 -0.79 2.94
C LEU A 25 -6.61 -0.39 1.61
N ALA A 26 -6.87 -1.15 0.54
CA ALA A 26 -6.35 -0.82 -0.79
C ALA A 26 -6.87 0.53 -1.30
N GLU A 27 -8.16 0.82 -1.11
CA GLU A 27 -8.77 2.11 -1.46
C GLU A 27 -8.09 3.26 -0.71
N SER A 28 -7.92 3.13 0.60
CA SER A 28 -7.28 4.15 1.44
C SER A 28 -5.85 4.44 0.98
N ASP A 29 -5.09 3.41 0.65
CA ASP A 29 -3.71 3.52 0.18
C ASP A 29 -3.64 4.25 -1.16
N MET A 30 -4.53 3.89 -2.10
CA MET A 30 -4.61 4.58 -3.39
C MET A 30 -5.04 6.04 -3.23
N ASN A 31 -5.95 6.34 -2.30
CA ASN A 31 -6.35 7.72 -2.03
C ASN A 31 -5.19 8.56 -1.45
N TRP A 32 -4.36 7.97 -0.59
CA TRP A 32 -3.16 8.65 -0.06
C TRP A 32 -2.11 8.87 -1.14
N MET A 33 -1.87 7.88 -2.00
CA MET A 33 -0.95 8.02 -3.13
C MET A 33 -1.44 9.07 -4.13
N TYR A 34 -2.74 9.07 -4.43
CA TYR A 34 -3.36 10.11 -5.26
C TYR A 34 -3.16 11.51 -4.66
N THR A 35 -3.34 11.64 -3.35
CA THR A 35 -3.13 12.90 -2.61
C THR A 35 -1.69 13.36 -2.69
N ALA A 36 -0.73 12.45 -2.45
CA ALA A 36 0.70 12.72 -2.53
C ALA A 36 1.13 13.20 -3.93
N ILE A 37 0.73 12.47 -4.98
CA ILE A 37 1.01 12.84 -6.38
C ILE A 37 0.37 14.19 -6.73
N SER A 38 -0.85 14.43 -6.26
CA SER A 38 -1.55 15.70 -6.46
C SER A 38 -0.83 16.87 -5.80
N TYR A 39 -0.25 16.67 -4.62
CA TYR A 39 0.57 17.67 -3.93
C TYR A 39 1.86 17.94 -4.70
N ILE A 40 2.62 16.90 -5.07
CA ILE A 40 3.85 17.01 -5.86
C ILE A 40 3.59 17.80 -7.14
N ARG A 41 2.52 17.47 -7.87
CA ARG A 41 2.14 18.18 -9.10
C ARG A 41 1.90 19.68 -8.86
N LYS A 42 1.25 20.04 -7.74
CA LYS A 42 1.01 21.45 -7.39
C LYS A 42 2.31 22.18 -7.07
N GLU A 43 3.21 21.58 -6.31
CA GLU A 43 4.50 22.19 -5.97
C GLU A 43 5.39 22.35 -7.20
N VAL A 44 5.46 21.34 -8.08
CA VAL A 44 6.17 21.46 -9.37
C VAL A 44 5.59 22.60 -10.22
N MET A 45 4.27 22.75 -10.29
CA MET A 45 3.64 23.86 -11.00
C MET A 45 3.98 25.23 -10.39
N LYS A 46 4.12 25.34 -9.06
CA LYS A 46 4.56 26.58 -8.41
C LYS A 46 6.01 26.91 -8.76
N LEU A 47 6.89 25.92 -8.75
CA LEU A 47 8.30 26.07 -9.11
C LEU A 47 8.46 26.51 -10.57
N ASN A 48 7.69 25.90 -11.48
CA ASN A 48 7.68 26.31 -12.89
C ASN A 48 7.25 27.78 -13.05
N LYS A 49 6.17 28.21 -12.38
CA LYS A 49 5.74 29.62 -12.42
C LYS A 49 6.78 30.58 -11.85
N LEU A 50 7.50 30.17 -10.81
CA LEU A 50 8.59 30.95 -10.25
C LEU A 50 9.73 31.12 -11.27
N ALA A 51 10.12 30.04 -11.93
CA ALA A 51 11.14 30.06 -12.99
C ALA A 51 10.71 30.94 -14.18
N GLU A 52 9.47 30.82 -14.63
CA GLU A 52 8.89 31.63 -15.72
C GLU A 52 8.87 33.13 -15.40
N SER A 53 8.77 33.49 -14.11
CA SER A 53 8.78 34.90 -13.67
C SER A 53 10.14 35.58 -13.78
N GLY A 54 11.21 34.85 -14.15
CA GLY A 54 12.58 35.35 -14.23
C GLY A 54 13.26 35.53 -12.87
N LYS A 55 12.60 35.11 -11.77
CA LYS A 55 13.21 35.07 -10.43
C LYS A 55 14.18 33.89 -10.34
N GLU A 56 15.23 34.07 -9.53
CA GLU A 56 16.18 33.00 -9.26
C GLU A 56 15.52 31.85 -8.49
N VAL A 57 15.65 30.64 -9.01
CA VAL A 57 15.23 29.40 -8.35
C VAL A 57 16.44 28.75 -7.70
N SER A 58 16.52 28.86 -6.37
CA SER A 58 17.55 28.20 -5.57
C SER A 58 17.09 26.84 -5.00
N GLN A 59 18.04 26.05 -4.50
CA GLN A 59 17.79 24.77 -3.82
C GLN A 59 16.76 24.84 -2.68
N TYR A 60 16.65 25.99 -2.00
CA TYR A 60 15.70 26.17 -0.90
C TYR A 60 14.24 26.13 -1.34
N HIS A 61 13.95 26.38 -2.63
CA HIS A 61 12.60 26.20 -3.16
C HIS A 61 12.22 24.72 -3.30
N PHE A 62 13.20 23.82 -3.37
CA PHE A 62 12.97 22.38 -3.49
C PHE A 62 12.99 21.66 -2.15
N SER A 63 13.54 22.24 -1.08
CA SER A 63 13.74 21.51 0.18
C SER A 63 12.44 20.98 0.78
N GLU A 64 11.35 21.75 0.70
CA GLU A 64 10.03 21.31 1.15
C GLU A 64 9.51 20.16 0.27
N LEU A 65 9.62 20.28 -1.06
CA LEU A 65 9.20 19.24 -1.99
C LEU A 65 9.98 17.94 -1.77
N VAL A 66 11.30 18.01 -1.59
CA VAL A 66 12.15 16.85 -1.30
C VAL A 66 11.74 16.18 0.01
N THR A 67 11.53 16.96 1.08
CA THR A 67 11.09 16.40 2.36
C THR A 67 9.76 15.65 2.23
N HIS A 68 8.80 16.21 1.49
CA HIS A 68 7.53 15.53 1.25
C HIS A 68 7.68 14.27 0.38
N LEU A 69 8.56 14.30 -0.63
CA LEU A 69 8.87 13.12 -1.45
C LEU A 69 9.44 11.99 -0.60
N ASP A 70 10.41 12.28 0.26
CA ASP A 70 11.02 11.29 1.16
C ASP A 70 9.96 10.68 2.10
N MET A 71 9.07 11.52 2.65
CA MET A 71 7.96 11.04 3.49
C MET A 71 6.98 10.16 2.73
N TYR A 72 6.58 10.56 1.51
CA TYR A 72 5.65 9.79 0.69
C TYR A 72 6.26 8.47 0.23
N GLU A 73 7.55 8.46 -0.14
CA GLU A 73 8.28 7.26 -0.52
C GLU A 73 8.34 6.26 0.63
N TYR A 74 8.72 6.71 1.84
CA TYR A 74 8.73 5.85 3.03
C TYR A 74 7.36 5.21 3.30
N LEU A 75 6.29 6.00 3.23
CA LEU A 75 4.93 5.50 3.46
C LEU A 75 4.47 4.54 2.37
N ALA A 76 4.76 4.84 1.10
CA ALA A 76 4.42 3.99 -0.02
C ALA A 76 5.14 2.63 0.08
N GLU A 77 6.43 2.66 0.41
CA GLU A 77 7.26 1.47 0.58
C GLU A 77 6.74 0.60 1.74
N ASP A 78 6.47 1.20 2.91
CA ASP A 78 5.95 0.45 4.07
C ASP A 78 4.61 -0.23 3.77
N ARG A 79 3.67 0.50 3.15
CA ARG A 79 2.37 -0.06 2.77
C ARG A 79 2.50 -1.14 1.72
N HIS A 80 3.35 -0.95 0.71
CA HIS A 80 3.64 -1.97 -0.28
C HIS A 80 4.19 -3.25 0.37
N ARG A 81 5.16 -3.15 1.28
CA ARG A 81 5.69 -4.31 2.02
C ARG A 81 4.61 -5.04 2.81
N ASN A 82 3.72 -4.30 3.48
CA ASN A 82 2.63 -4.87 4.25
C ASN A 82 1.64 -5.65 3.35
N HIS A 83 1.25 -5.08 2.21
CA HIS A 83 0.41 -5.77 1.22
C HIS A 83 1.11 -6.97 0.59
N ALA A 84 2.39 -6.86 0.24
CA ALA A 84 3.16 -7.96 -0.32
C ALA A 84 3.23 -9.14 0.65
N LYS A 85 3.46 -8.87 1.94
CA LYS A 85 3.44 -9.89 3.00
C LYS A 85 2.06 -10.55 3.12
N GLY A 86 0.98 -9.75 3.09
CA GLY A 86 -0.38 -10.28 3.13
C GLY A 86 -0.69 -11.17 1.92
N ALA A 87 -0.32 -10.72 0.71
CA ALA A 87 -0.48 -11.48 -0.52
C ALA A 87 0.25 -12.82 -0.48
N GLU A 88 1.50 -12.84 -0.02
CA GLU A 88 2.28 -14.08 0.15
C GLU A 88 1.61 -15.05 1.14
N GLN A 89 1.10 -14.53 2.27
CA GLN A 89 0.39 -15.35 3.25
C GLN A 89 -0.89 -15.96 2.68
N TYR A 90 -1.70 -15.17 1.97
CA TYR A 90 -2.93 -15.66 1.35
C TYR A 90 -2.66 -16.64 0.21
N GLU A 91 -1.58 -16.45 -0.55
CA GLU A 91 -1.14 -17.41 -1.56
C GLU A 91 -0.79 -18.75 -0.92
N GLN A 92 0.01 -18.75 0.16
CA GLN A 92 0.35 -19.97 0.90
C GLN A 92 -0.90 -20.66 1.47
N GLU A 93 -1.84 -19.90 2.06
CA GLU A 93 -3.11 -20.45 2.54
C GLU A 93 -3.92 -21.09 1.41
N TRP A 94 -4.01 -20.41 0.26
CA TRP A 94 -4.71 -20.92 -0.92
C TRP A 94 -4.07 -22.20 -1.47
N GLU A 95 -2.75 -22.26 -1.60
CA GLU A 95 -2.04 -23.46 -2.04
C GLU A 95 -2.27 -24.64 -1.09
N ASN A 96 -2.26 -24.40 0.22
CA ASN A 96 -2.55 -25.44 1.22
C ASN A 96 -3.97 -26.01 1.08
N THR A 97 -4.95 -25.24 0.61
CA THR A 97 -6.30 -25.78 0.33
C THR A 97 -6.34 -26.75 -0.86
N LYS A 98 -5.42 -26.61 -1.83
CA LYS A 98 -5.33 -27.52 -2.97
C LYS A 98 -4.74 -28.89 -2.59
N GLY A 99 -3.94 -28.95 -1.53
CA GLY A 99 -3.33 -30.17 -1.00
C GLY A 99 -4.26 -31.12 -0.24
N GLY A 100 -5.52 -30.72 0.01
CA GLY A 100 -6.50 -31.48 0.80
C GLY A 100 -7.21 -32.64 0.10
N ASN A 101 -6.90 -32.92 -1.17
CA ASN A 101 -7.41 -34.09 -1.91
C ASN A 101 -6.33 -35.18 -2.04
N LYS A 102 -6.02 -35.90 -0.95
CA LYS A 102 -5.41 -37.23 -0.99
C LYS A 102 -5.93 -38.10 0.13
#